data_AF-A0A1Q8QXF8-F1
#
_entry.id   AF-A0A1Q8QXF8-F1
#
_cell.length_a   1.000
_cell.length_b   1.000
_cell.length_c   1.000
_cell.angle_alpha   90.00
_cell.angle_beta   90.00
_cell.angle_gamma   90.00
#
_symmetry.space_group_name_H-M   'P 1'
#
loop_
_entity.id
_entity.type
_entity.pdbx_description
1 polymer ?
#
loop_
_entity_poly.entity_id
_entity_poly.type
_entity_poly.pdbx_seq_one_letter_code
_entity_poly.pdbx_strand_id
1 'polypeptide(L)'
;MNDLADYRRTKNEKKYVQDFPEGILDVIETDYPGKYSLMLEGQTRITTLFSNEEWIDILTKSRNSYGSHIQRMNLTRKYSAQGI
;
A
#
# COMPACT_ATOMS: atom_id res chain seq x y z
N MET A 1 16.97 -4.07 -2.39
CA MET A 1 15.58 -4.15 -2.87
C MET A 1 14.93 -5.24 -2.05
N ASN A 2 13.89 -4.97 -1.27
CA ASN A 2 13.14 -6.04 -0.62
C ASN A 2 12.50 -6.90 -1.71
N ASP A 3 12.62 -8.22 -1.59
CA ASP A 3 11.98 -9.15 -2.51
C ASP A 3 10.46 -9.05 -2.32
N LEU A 4 9.70 -9.31 -3.37
CA LEU A 4 8.26 -9.47 -3.32
C LEU A 4 7.82 -10.56 -2.32
N ALA A 5 8.70 -11.55 -2.09
CA ALA A 5 8.55 -12.53 -1.01
C ALA A 5 8.55 -11.87 0.39
N ASP A 6 9.41 -10.89 0.62
CA ASP A 6 9.45 -10.13 1.87
C ASP A 6 8.19 -9.28 2.04
N TYR A 7 7.71 -8.67 0.96
CA TYR A 7 6.46 -7.91 0.97
C TYR A 7 5.28 -8.77 1.42
N ARG A 8 5.12 -9.99 0.86
CA ARG A 8 4.04 -10.91 1.24
C ARG A 8 4.13 -11.33 2.71
N ARG A 9 5.34 -11.63 3.20
CA ARG A 9 5.57 -11.99 4.61
C ARG A 9 5.14 -10.83 5.52
N THR A 10 5.58 -9.62 5.21
CA THR A 10 5.24 -8.41 5.98
C THR A 10 3.74 -8.09 5.89
N LYS A 11 3.10 -8.31 4.73
CA LYS A 11 1.65 -8.07 4.54
C LYS A 11 0.80 -8.99 5.43
N ASN A 12 1.17 -10.27 5.53
CA ASN A 12 0.46 -11.21 6.40
C ASN A 12 0.59 -10.85 7.89
N GLU A 13 1.74 -10.31 8.30
CA GLU A 13 1.92 -9.75 9.65
C GLU A 13 1.08 -8.47 9.85
N LYS A 14 1.04 -7.58 8.84
CA LYS A 14 0.22 -6.36 8.86
C LYS A 14 -1.28 -6.61 8.85
N LYS A 15 -1.77 -7.74 8.31
CA LYS A 15 -3.19 -8.12 8.36
C LYS A 15 -3.75 -8.19 9.78
N TYR A 16 -2.90 -8.42 10.78
CA TYR A 16 -3.28 -8.40 12.20
C TYR A 16 -3.36 -7.00 12.80
N VAL A 17 -2.84 -5.98 12.11
CA VAL A 17 -2.85 -4.58 12.56
C VAL A 17 -3.83 -3.81 11.67
N GLN A 18 -5.04 -3.63 12.20
CA GLN A 18 -6.26 -3.18 11.52
C GLN A 18 -6.19 -1.81 10.82
N ASP A 19 -5.03 -1.13 10.81
CA ASP A 19 -4.95 0.27 10.39
C ASP A 19 -3.67 0.65 9.61
N PHE A 20 -2.95 -0.30 9.03
CA PHE A 20 -1.77 0.03 8.21
C PHE A 20 -2.16 0.72 6.89
N PRO A 21 -1.46 1.79 6.48
CA PRO A 21 -1.71 2.45 5.21
C PRO A 21 -1.33 1.56 4.03
N GLU A 22 -2.08 1.68 2.94
CA GLU A 22 -1.88 0.93 1.71
C GLU A 22 -0.66 1.44 0.95
N GLY A 23 0.29 0.53 0.70
CA GLY A 23 1.44 0.78 -0.15
C GLY A 23 1.12 0.63 -1.63
N ILE A 24 2.08 0.99 -2.48
CA ILE A 24 2.00 0.87 -3.94
C ILE A 24 1.59 -0.55 -4.37
N LEU A 25 2.18 -1.58 -3.76
CA LEU A 25 1.87 -2.97 -4.09
C LEU A 25 0.47 -3.39 -3.61
N ASP A 26 -0.03 -2.83 -2.51
CA ASP A 26 -1.39 -3.10 -2.02
C ASP A 26 -2.43 -2.55 -2.99
N VAL A 27 -2.20 -1.33 -3.49
CA VAL A 27 -3.05 -0.67 -4.50
C VAL A 27 -3.02 -1.46 -5.82
N ILE A 28 -1.83 -1.87 -6.28
CA ILE A 28 -1.71 -2.64 -7.52
C ILE A 28 -2.42 -4.01 -7.41
N GLU A 29 -2.25 -4.71 -6.30
CA GLU A 29 -2.88 -6.02 -6.08
C GLU A 29 -4.41 -5.92 -6.06
N THR A 30 -4.95 -4.83 -5.50
CA THR A 30 -6.39 -4.62 -5.35
C THR A 30 -7.03 -4.11 -6.64
N ASP A 31 -6.44 -3.10 -7.26
CA ASP A 31 -7.07 -2.36 -8.38
C ASP A 31 -6.65 -2.91 -9.75
N TYR A 32 -5.49 -3.58 -9.82
CA TYR A 32 -4.93 -4.11 -11.07
C TYR A 32 -4.48 -5.58 -10.92
N PRO A 33 -5.36 -6.51 -10.49
CA PRO A 33 -4.96 -7.88 -10.13
C PRO A 33 -4.33 -8.66 -11.29
N GLY A 34 -4.73 -8.39 -12.54
CA GLY A 34 -4.12 -8.99 -13.73
C GLY A 34 -2.66 -8.53 -13.94
N LYS A 35 -2.40 -7.23 -13.81
CA LYS A 35 -1.04 -6.66 -13.93
C LYS A 35 -0.16 -7.06 -12.76
N TYR A 36 -0.74 -7.18 -11.57
CA TYR A 36 -0.07 -7.75 -10.40
C TYR A 36 0.38 -9.20 -10.66
N SER A 37 -0.46 -10.01 -11.30
CA SER A 37 -0.12 -11.39 -11.69
C SER A 37 1.01 -11.45 -12.72
N LEU A 38 0.97 -10.59 -13.75
CA LEU A 38 2.05 -10.50 -14.74
C LEU A 38 3.40 -10.06 -14.12
N MET A 39 3.34 -9.16 -13.15
CA MET A 39 4.51 -8.74 -12.38
C MET A 39 5.07 -9.90 -11.54
N LEU A 40 4.20 -10.72 -10.94
CA LEU A 40 4.60 -11.90 -10.16
C LEU A 40 5.31 -12.96 -10.99
N GLU A 41 4.87 -13.16 -12.22
CA GLU A 41 5.44 -14.15 -13.14
C GLU A 41 6.81 -13.70 -13.71
N GLY A 42 7.30 -12.50 -13.34
CA GLY A 42 8.58 -11.97 -13.78
C GLY A 42 8.65 -11.68 -15.29
N GLN A 43 7.49 -11.72 -15.97
CA GLN A 43 7.41 -11.59 -17.43
C GLN A 43 7.63 -10.17 -17.92
N THR A 44 7.43 -9.15 -17.06
CA THR A 44 7.52 -7.74 -17.45
C THR A 44 8.09 -6.86 -16.34
N ARG A 45 8.88 -5.83 -16.72
CA ARG A 45 9.38 -4.82 -15.78
C ARG A 45 8.20 -3.97 -15.29
N ILE A 46 8.09 -3.77 -13.97
CA ILE A 46 6.99 -3.02 -13.35
C ILE A 46 6.78 -1.63 -13.99
N THR A 47 7.86 -0.98 -14.42
CA THR A 47 7.82 0.36 -15.03
C THR A 47 7.10 0.41 -16.37
N THR A 48 7.01 -0.70 -17.10
CA THR A 48 6.35 -0.78 -18.41
C THR A 48 4.94 -1.38 -18.37
N LEU A 49 4.52 -1.91 -17.21
CA LEU A 49 3.21 -2.55 -17.01
C LEU A 49 2.06 -1.55 -16.89
N PHE A 50 2.37 -0.31 -16.50
CA PHE A 50 1.40 0.72 -16.22
C PHE A 50 1.64 1.94 -17.11
N SER A 51 0.56 2.57 -17.56
CA SER A 51 0.63 3.88 -18.21
C SER A 51 1.01 4.96 -17.20
N ASN A 52 1.34 6.16 -17.68
CA ASN A 52 1.66 7.29 -16.81
C ASN A 52 0.45 7.69 -15.94
N GLU A 53 -0.75 7.64 -16.51
CA GLU A 53 -2.01 7.95 -15.82
C GLU A 53 -2.30 6.93 -14.71
N GLU A 54 -2.08 5.64 -14.99
CA GLU A 54 -2.20 4.58 -13.99
C GLU A 54 -1.18 4.76 -12.86
N TRP A 55 0.07 5.13 -13.19
CA TRP A 55 1.07 5.45 -12.17
C TRP A 55 0.66 6.63 -11.28
N ILE A 56 0.09 7.68 -11.87
CA ILE A 56 -0.41 8.84 -11.11
C ILE A 56 -1.52 8.40 -10.16
N ASP A 57 -2.47 7.57 -10.62
CA ASP A 57 -3.56 7.06 -9.78
C ASP A 57 -3.03 6.19 -8.62
N ILE A 58 -2.17 5.22 -8.93
CA ILE A 58 -1.55 4.32 -7.93
C ILE A 58 -0.84 5.13 -6.84
N LEU A 59 0.01 6.07 -7.24
CA LEU A 59 0.78 6.91 -6.31
C LEU A 59 -0.14 7.82 -5.49
N THR A 60 -1.21 8.36 -6.10
CA THR A 60 -2.18 9.22 -5.43
C THR A 60 -2.93 8.45 -4.34
N LYS A 61 -3.43 7.25 -4.65
CA LYS A 61 -4.14 6.39 -3.69
C LYS A 61 -3.25 6.01 -2.51
N SER A 62 -2.03 5.52 -2.78
CA SER A 62 -1.09 5.16 -1.71
C SER A 62 -0.73 6.37 -0.83
N ARG A 63 -0.49 7.54 -1.43
CA ARG A 63 -0.23 8.79 -0.71
C ARG A 63 -1.41 9.20 0.17
N ASN A 64 -2.63 9.11 -0.35
CA ASN A 64 -3.83 9.48 0.39
C ASN A 64 -4.08 8.53 1.57
N SER A 65 -3.90 7.22 1.37
CA SER A 65 -3.99 6.21 2.42
C SER A 65 -3.01 6.50 3.58
N TYR A 66 -1.77 6.86 3.24
CA TYR A 66 -0.76 7.28 4.22
C TYR A 66 -1.14 8.57 4.95
N GLY A 67 -1.67 9.57 4.22
CA GLY A 67 -2.17 10.81 4.80
C GLY A 67 -3.29 10.57 5.82
N SER A 68 -4.27 9.73 5.48
CA SER A 68 -5.36 9.35 6.39
C SER A 68 -4.84 8.60 7.62
N HIS A 69 -3.86 7.71 7.46
CA HIS A 69 -3.24 7.01 8.59
C HIS A 69 -2.58 7.98 9.58
N ILE A 70 -1.78 8.93 9.10
CA ILE A 70 -1.16 9.96 9.96
C ILE A 70 -2.22 10.79 10.70
N GLN A 71 -3.29 11.19 10.00
CA GLN A 71 -4.38 11.95 10.62
C GLN A 71 -5.04 11.15 11.75
N ARG A 72 -5.32 9.85 11.53
CA ARG A 72 -5.85 8.97 12.57
C ARG A 72 -4.89 8.84 13.76
N MET A 73 -3.61 8.57 13.53
CA MET A 73 -2.61 8.49 14.59
C MET A 73 -2.54 9.76 15.45
N ASN A 74 -2.61 10.94 14.81
CA ASN A 74 -2.59 12.22 15.50
C ASN A 74 -3.86 12.43 16.34
N LEU A 75 -5.03 12.04 15.82
CA LEU A 75 -6.29 12.06 16.57
C LEU A 75 -6.22 11.12 17.78
N THR A 76 -5.82 9.87 17.59
CA THR A 76 -5.67 8.89 18.69
C THR A 76 -4.74 9.42 19.77
N ARG A 77 -3.57 9.97 19.39
CA ARG A 77 -2.63 10.58 20.35
C ARG A 77 -3.28 11.71 21.14
N LYS A 78 -4.05 12.58 20.47
CA LYS A 78 -4.72 13.71 21.12
C LYS A 78 -5.74 13.24 22.16
N TYR A 79 -6.55 12.22 21.84
CA TYR A 79 -7.55 11.67 22.76
C TYR A 79 -6.93 10.86 23.90
N SER A 80 -5.87 10.09 23.64
CA SER A 80 -5.13 9.37 24.71
C SER A 80 -4.43 10.31 25.68
N ALA A 81 -3.97 11.49 25.23
CA ALA A 81 -3.38 12.51 26.09
C ALA A 81 -4.40 13.27 26.95
N GLN A 82 -5.71 13.15 26.64
CA GLN A 82 -6.79 13.87 27.30
C GLN A 82 -7.45 13.08 28.44
N GLY A 83 -6.98 11.86 28.74
CA GLY A 83 -7.35 11.10 29.94
C GLY A 83 -8.85 11.05 30.20
N ILE A 84 -9.55 10.16 29.48
CA ILE A 84 -10.81 9.58 29.98
C ILE A 84 -10.45 8.23 30.60
#